data_AF-A0A8S3GKB3-F1
#
_entry.id   AF-A0A8S3GKB3-F1
#
_cell.length_a   1.000
_cell.length_b   1.000
_cell.length_c   1.000
_cell.angle_alpha   90.00
_cell.angle_beta   90.00
_cell.angle_gamma   90.00
#
_symmetry.space_group_name_H-M   'P 1'
#
loop_
_entity.id
_entity.type
_entity.pdbx_description
1 polymer ?
#
loop_
_entity_poly.entity_id
_entity_poly.type
_entity_poly.pdbx_seq_one_letter_code
_entity_poly.pdbx_strand_id
1 'polypeptide(L)'
;MYLAASSNTETIHIFRLVNQKEKPPEVASSWMNSFGRILGGVAYYLPKHTTEVLTQDRAFASVHSQSAGTKTTIAMNIFNKTLKLFVAGYDGVLSVYEVNTNEGGECKQI
;
A
#
# COMPACT_ATOMS: atom_id res chain seq x y z
N MET A 1 -5.43 4.79 8.97
CA MET A 1 -4.26 4.47 9.82
C MET A 1 -3.16 3.91 8.92
N TYR A 2 -1.88 3.98 9.29
CA TYR A 2 -0.78 3.48 8.46
C TYR A 2 0.13 2.53 9.26
N LEU A 3 0.70 1.55 8.57
CA LEU A 3 1.69 0.60 9.08
C LEU A 3 2.90 0.63 8.15
N ALA A 4 4.11 0.76 8.69
CA ALA A 4 5.33 0.61 7.92
C ALA A 4 6.09 -0.63 8.38
N ALA A 5 6.68 -1.35 7.44
CA ALA A 5 7.47 -2.55 7.68
C ALA A 5 8.82 -2.41 6.97
N SER A 6 9.89 -2.57 7.73
CA SER A 6 11.25 -2.65 7.19
C SER A 6 11.67 -4.11 7.10
N SER A 7 12.39 -4.44 6.03
CA SER A 7 12.95 -5.77 5.76
C SER A 7 14.44 -5.65 5.46
N ASN A 8 15.11 -6.78 5.28
CA ASN A 8 16.50 -6.84 4.81
C ASN A 8 16.62 -6.59 3.29
N THR A 9 15.50 -6.70 2.56
CA THR A 9 15.37 -6.19 1.21
C THR A 9 15.35 -4.67 1.32
N GLU A 10 16.17 -3.95 0.56
CA GLU A 10 16.36 -2.48 0.52
C GLU A 10 15.07 -1.61 0.44
N THR A 11 13.89 -2.22 0.45
CA THR A 11 12.60 -1.57 0.38
C THR A 11 11.86 -1.62 1.72
N ILE A 12 11.43 -0.45 2.19
CA ILE A 12 10.48 -0.31 3.28
C ILE A 12 9.10 -0.14 2.68
N HIS A 13 8.13 -0.93 3.15
CA HIS A 13 6.76 -0.91 2.66
C HIS A 13 5.85 -0.19 3.65
N ILE A 14 4.97 0.67 3.14
CA ILE A 14 3.97 1.40 3.91
C ILE A 14 2.60 0.94 3.44
N PHE A 15 1.76 0.52 4.38
CA PHE A 15 0.41 0.03 4.17
C PHE A 15 -0.60 1.02 4.73
N ARG A 16 -1.66 1.29 3.97
CA ARG A 16 -2.82 2.05 4.43
C ARG A 16 -3.82 1.08 5.02
N LEU A 17 -4.06 1.19 6.32
CA LEU A 17 -5.01 0.36 7.04
C LEU A 17 -6.42 0.93 6.89
N VAL A 18 -7.33 0.09 6.43
CA VAL A 18 -8.77 0.35 6.31
C VAL A 18 -9.48 -0.25 7.52
N ASN A 19 -10.38 0.50 8.15
CA ASN A 19 -11.19 -0.02 9.25
C ASN A 19 -12.25 -0.98 8.68
N GLN A 20 -12.33 -2.21 9.18
CA GLN A 20 -13.25 -3.27 8.71
C GLN A 20 -14.76 -3.02 8.99
N LYS A 21 -15.23 -1.78 9.12
CA LYS A 21 -16.61 -1.49 9.57
C LYS A 21 -17.69 -1.40 8.48
N GLU A 22 -17.38 -1.61 7.21
CA GLU A 22 -18.39 -1.55 6.14
C GLU A 22 -18.43 -2.87 5.37
N LYS A 23 -19.17 -3.84 5.89
CA LYS A 23 -19.76 -4.90 5.05
C LYS A 23 -21.04 -4.29 4.45
N PRO A 24 -21.10 -3.95 3.15
CA PRO A 24 -22.38 -3.63 2.52
C PRO A 24 -23.29 -4.87 2.57
N PRO A 25 -24.61 -4.72 2.70
CA PRO A 25 -25.54 -5.85 2.69
C PRO A 25 -25.41 -6.64 1.39
N GLU A 26 -25.28 -7.96 1.51
CA GLU A 26 -25.18 -8.90 0.39
C GLU A 26 -26.43 -8.83 -0.50
N VAL A 27 -26.31 -8.23 -1.69
CA VAL A 27 -27.29 -8.43 -2.78
C VAL A 27 -26.87 -9.67 -3.57
N ALA A 28 -26.87 -10.82 -2.91
CA ALA A 28 -26.58 -12.12 -3.50
C ALA A 28 -27.86 -12.76 -4.04
N SER A 29 -28.34 -12.33 -5.23
CA SER A 29 -29.40 -13.11 -5.92
C SER A 29 -29.57 -12.90 -7.43
N SER A 30 -29.01 -11.87 -8.06
CA SER A 30 -29.35 -11.57 -9.47
C SER A 30 -28.22 -11.72 -10.52
N TRP A 31 -26.96 -11.90 -10.12
CA TRP A 31 -25.81 -11.81 -11.05
C TRP A 31 -25.36 -13.14 -11.66
N MET A 32 -25.70 -14.29 -11.05
CA MET A 32 -25.23 -15.61 -11.52
C MET A 32 -25.93 -16.09 -12.80
N ASN A 33 -27.12 -15.58 -13.13
CA ASN A 33 -27.89 -16.02 -14.30
C ASN A 33 -27.45 -15.35 -15.62
N SER A 34 -26.65 -14.29 -15.56
CA SER A 34 -26.24 -13.51 -16.75
C SER A 34 -24.79 -13.74 -17.18
N PHE A 35 -23.97 -14.43 -16.37
CA PHE A 35 -22.56 -14.69 -16.68
C PHE A 35 -22.34 -15.80 -17.72
N GLY A 36 -23.36 -16.62 -18.01
CA GLY A 36 -23.25 -17.74 -18.96
C GLY A 36 -23.27 -17.37 -20.45
N ARG A 37 -23.41 -16.09 -20.82
CA ARG A 37 -23.63 -15.68 -22.23
C ARG A 37 -22.59 -14.73 -22.84
N ILE A 38 -21.55 -14.32 -22.12
CA ILE A 38 -20.57 -13.33 -22.64
C ILE A 38 -19.13 -13.80 -22.41
N LEU A 39 -18.79 -14.99 -22.93
CA LEU A 39 -17.41 -15.46 -23.06
C LEU A 39 -16.84 -15.25 -24.47
N GLY A 40 -17.42 -14.32 -25.25
CA GLY A 40 -17.02 -14.01 -26.62
C GLY A 40 -16.66 -12.55 -26.78
N GLY A 41 -15.42 -12.19 -26.46
CA GLY A 41 -14.83 -10.91 -26.85
C GLY A 41 -14.75 -9.85 -25.74
N VAL A 42 -13.61 -9.17 -25.73
CA VAL A 42 -13.29 -7.97 -24.93
C VAL A 42 -12.74 -8.25 -23.53
N ALA A 43 -11.48 -8.67 -23.49
CA ALA A 43 -10.58 -8.59 -22.33
C ALA A 43 -10.16 -7.13 -21.99
N TYR A 44 -11.11 -6.18 -21.92
CA TYR A 44 -10.80 -4.76 -21.62
C TYR A 44 -11.59 -4.12 -20.48
N TYR A 45 -12.50 -4.83 -19.82
CA TYR A 45 -13.16 -4.30 -18.62
C TYR A 45 -13.29 -5.40 -17.56
N LEU A 46 -12.16 -5.72 -16.92
CA LEU A 46 -12.20 -6.39 -15.63
C LEU A 46 -13.16 -5.60 -14.70
N PRO A 47 -14.21 -6.24 -14.17
CA PRO A 47 -15.16 -5.58 -13.28
C PRO A 47 -14.42 -5.00 -12.08
N LYS A 48 -14.64 -3.70 -11.80
CA LYS A 48 -14.03 -2.96 -10.68
C LYS A 48 -14.22 -3.63 -9.31
N HIS A 49 -15.15 -4.59 -9.18
CA HIS A 49 -15.40 -5.37 -7.97
C HIS A 49 -14.49 -6.59 -7.75
N THR A 50 -13.65 -6.98 -8.72
CA THR A 50 -12.67 -8.08 -8.54
C THR A 50 -11.24 -7.60 -8.37
N THR A 51 -10.99 -6.30 -8.59
CA THR A 51 -9.69 -5.66 -8.33
C THR A 51 -9.42 -5.38 -6.85
N GLU A 52 -10.44 -5.31 -6.00
CA GLU A 52 -10.26 -5.06 -4.55
C GLU A 52 -9.56 -6.23 -3.83
N VAL A 53 -9.72 -7.46 -4.34
CA VAL A 53 -9.05 -8.64 -3.77
C VAL A 53 -7.59 -8.74 -4.25
N LEU A 54 -7.25 -8.12 -5.38
CA LEU A 54 -5.90 -8.13 -5.95
C LEU A 54 -5.00 -6.98 -5.45
N THR A 55 -5.59 -5.94 -4.85
CA THR A 55 -4.84 -4.82 -4.24
C THR A 55 -4.51 -5.05 -2.77
N GLN A 56 -5.05 -6.11 -2.15
CA GLN A 56 -4.86 -6.42 -0.74
C GLN A 56 -3.40 -6.77 -0.36
N ASP A 57 -2.53 -6.98 -1.36
CA ASP A 57 -1.15 -7.45 -1.16
C ASP A 57 -0.06 -6.49 -1.70
N ARG A 58 -0.43 -5.27 -2.13
CA ARG A 58 0.56 -4.26 -2.57
C ARG A 58 0.67 -3.15 -1.54
N ALA A 59 1.91 -2.78 -1.20
CA ALA A 59 2.18 -1.63 -0.35
C ALA A 59 1.55 -0.35 -0.95
N PHE A 60 0.95 0.47 -0.10
CA PHE A 60 0.40 1.77 -0.47
C PHE A 60 1.50 2.74 -0.91
N ALA A 61 2.61 2.73 -0.19
CA ALA A 61 3.80 3.49 -0.53
C ALA A 61 5.06 2.67 -0.23
N SER A 62 6.17 3.01 -0.87
CA SER A 62 7.44 2.32 -0.69
C SER A 62 8.60 3.31 -0.62
N VAL A 63 9.63 2.94 0.14
CA VAL A 63 10.89 3.68 0.21
C VAL A 63 11.99 2.75 -0.21
N HIS A 64 12.79 3.14 -1.20
CA HIS A 64 14.02 2.44 -1.55
C HIS A 64 15.18 3.06 -0.77
N SER A 65 15.70 2.31 0.19
CA SER A 65 16.84 2.69 1.01
C SER A 65 18.14 2.28 0.32
N GLN A 66 19.11 3.19 0.31
CA GLN A 66 20.42 2.96 -0.32
C GLN A 66 21.34 2.05 0.52
N SER A 67 20.94 1.67 1.73
CA SER A 67 21.77 0.95 2.70
C SER A 67 21.45 -0.55 2.74
N ALA A 68 21.75 -1.24 1.64
CA ALA A 68 21.56 -2.68 1.47
C ALA A 68 22.18 -3.50 2.62
N GLY A 69 21.41 -4.45 3.18
CA GLY A 69 21.91 -5.42 4.17
C GLY A 69 22.21 -4.86 5.56
N THR A 70 21.97 -3.58 5.81
CA THR A 70 22.09 -2.99 7.15
C THR A 70 20.79 -3.14 7.92
N LYS A 71 20.89 -3.41 9.23
CA LYS A 71 19.71 -3.34 10.10
C LYS A 71 19.22 -1.90 10.12
N THR A 72 17.91 -1.71 10.06
CA THR A 72 17.29 -0.39 10.15
C THR A 72 16.20 -0.41 11.23
N THR A 73 16.04 0.71 11.92
CA THR A 73 14.90 0.97 12.80
C THR A 73 14.05 2.06 12.16
N ILE A 74 12.74 1.83 12.08
CA ILE A 74 11.82 2.76 11.44
C ILE A 74 10.79 3.31 12.43
N ALA A 75 10.40 4.55 12.23
CA ALA A 75 9.30 5.18 12.96
C ALA A 75 8.49 6.07 12.01
N MET A 76 7.19 6.16 12.21
CA MET A 76 6.33 7.09 11.46
C MET A 76 5.68 8.09 12.41
N ASN A 77 5.65 9.35 11.99
CA ASN A 77 4.93 10.39 12.72
C ASN A 77 4.40 11.48 11.77
N ILE A 78 3.36 12.19 12.21
CA ILE A 78 2.85 13.36 11.52
C ILE A 78 3.57 14.59 12.06
N PHE A 79 4.24 15.32 11.18
CA PHE A 79 4.92 16.58 11.50
C PHE A 79 4.53 17.64 10.48
N ASN A 80 4.13 18.84 10.93
CA ASN A 80 3.67 19.91 10.05
C ASN A 80 2.59 19.47 9.03
N LYS A 81 1.63 18.64 9.48
CA LYS A 81 0.54 18.08 8.66
C LYS A 81 0.98 17.12 7.54
N THR A 82 2.25 16.75 7.45
CA THR A 82 2.72 15.70 6.53
C THR A 82 3.12 14.44 7.30
N LEU A 83 2.82 13.27 6.73
CA LEU A 83 3.24 11.99 7.30
C LEU A 83 4.70 11.76 6.90
N LYS A 84 5.56 11.55 7.88
CA LYS A 84 7.00 11.33 7.67
C LYS A 84 7.41 9.95 8.19
N LEU A 85 8.26 9.29 7.42
CA LEU A 85 8.94 8.06 7.80
C LEU A 85 10.39 8.40 8.16
N PHE A 86 10.79 8.04 9.37
CA PHE A 86 12.15 8.15 9.87
C PHE A 86 12.81 6.77 9.76
N VAL A 87 13.98 6.72 9.14
CA VAL A 87 14.75 5.49 8.94
C VAL A 87 16.13 5.70 9.54
N ALA A 88 16.38 5.07 10.68
CA ALA A 88 17.67 5.07 11.33
C ALA A 88 18.46 3.81 10.93
N GLY A 89 19.54 3.99 10.19
CA GLY A 89 20.49 2.95 9.86
C GLY A 89 21.51 2.71 10.97
N TYR A 90 22.11 1.53 11.00
CA TYR A 90 23.23 1.21 11.91
C TYR A 90 24.55 1.90 11.53
N ASP A 91 24.60 2.50 10.33
CA ASP A 91 25.68 3.39 9.88
C ASP A 91 25.67 4.75 10.59
N GLY A 92 24.68 5.01 11.44
CA GLY A 92 24.52 6.28 12.17
C GLY A 92 23.81 7.35 11.35
N VAL A 93 23.27 7.01 10.17
CA VAL A 93 22.53 7.94 9.32
C VAL A 93 21.03 7.86 9.64
N LEU A 94 20.42 9.02 9.86
CA LEU A 94 18.97 9.17 9.96
C LEU A 94 18.44 9.79 8.68
N SER A 95 17.75 8.99 7.87
CA SER A 95 17.06 9.46 6.67
C SER A 95 15.59 9.71 6.96
N VAL A 96 15.05 10.82 6.44
CA VAL A 96 13.65 11.18 6.59
C VAL A 96 12.99 11.18 5.21
N TYR A 97 11.82 10.57 5.12
CA TYR A 97 11.04 10.49 3.88
C TYR A 97 9.65 11.06 4.11
N GLU A 98 9.17 11.85 3.16
CA GLU A 98 7.78 12.31 3.17
C GLU A 98 6.87 11.31 2.44
N VAL A 99 5.75 10.96 3.06
CA VAL A 99 4.77 10.02 2.51
C VAL A 99 3.60 10.81 1.95
N ASN A 100 3.38 10.71 0.63
CA ASN A 100 2.19 11.28 -0.01
C ASN A 100 0.95 10.46 0.40
N THR A 101 0.18 10.98 1.34
CA THR A 101 -1.01 10.28 1.87
C THR A 101 -2.20 10.24 0.91
N ASN A 102 -2.19 11.05 -0.15
CA ASN A 102 -3.25 11.09 -1.16
C ASN A 102 -3.06 10.00 -2.21
N GLU A 103 -1.87 9.94 -2.81
CA GLU A 103 -1.57 9.06 -3.95
C GLU A 103 -0.76 7.82 -3.56
N GLY A 104 0.03 7.89 -2.48
CA GLY A 104 0.99 6.84 -2.12
C GLY A 104 2.18 6.82 -3.07
N GLY A 105 2.67 5.61 -3.38
CA GLY A 105 3.77 5.39 -4.33
C GLY A 105 5.17 5.48 -3.71
N GLU A 106 6.17 5.79 -4.53
CA GLU A 106 7.56 5.90 -4.09
C GLU A 106 7.80 7.19 -3.30
N CYS A 107 8.33 7.06 -2.08
CA CYS A 107 8.61 8.21 -1.21
C CYS A 107 9.98 8.79 -1.50
N LYS A 108 10.08 10.12 -1.43
CA LYS A 108 11.34 10.85 -1.63
C LYS A 108 11.96 11.21 -0.28
N GLN A 109 13.28 11.09 -0.20
CA GLN A 109 14.05 11.57 0.95
C GLN A 109 14.03 13.11 0.96
N ILE A 110 13.94 13.69 2.16
CA ILE A 110 13.93 15.14 2.41
C ILE A 110 15.09 15.58 3.30
#